data_AF-A0A2N7RFN5-F1
#
_entry.id   AF-A0A2N7RFN5-F1
#
_cell.length_a   1.000
_cell.length_b   1.000
_cell.length_c   1.000
_cell.angle_alpha   90.00
_cell.angle_beta   90.00
_cell.angle_gamma   90.00
#
_symmetry.space_group_name_H-M   'P 1'
#
loop_
_entity.id
_entity.type
_entity.pdbx_description
1 polymer ?
#
loop_
_entity_poly.entity_id
_entity_poly.type
_entity_poly.pdbx_seq_one_letter_code
_entity_poly.pdbx_strand_id
1 'polypeptide(L)'
;MTMSEQIPVRTVEATPTIKSVPGRPMKAKAGSTDNHIHTRSFTGLFRTLRMSGAGFLFLLFFGTVWLNWGGRQAVLWDLAESKFHIFGATFWPQDFILLSALLIIAAFGLFAITVFAGRVWCGYTCPQSSWTWIFMWCEKITEGERNQRIKLQAAPWGLNKLARRAAKHTLWLTISVMTGLTFVGYFTPIRPLAEELFTLQIGGVSLFWVLFFTAATYINAGWLREAVCMHMCPYARFQSVMFDKDTLAISYDVARGENRGPRKREVKPAEAGLGDCIDCQLCVQVCPTGIDIRDGLQMECIGCAACIDACDSIMDKMNYPRGLIRYSSERELQGGKTHLLRPRLIGYVAVLLVMIGALALALVERPMVSLDVTKDRGLFRENGQGQIENIYTLKVINKTQQRQDYNLSLVDGDGFQLQGKTELSLAPGEIVDVPVSVAMTTERPSSSSQTLSFKIADSDEPEVYSVAKSRFVAPMNR
;
A
#
# COMPACT_ATOMS: atom_id res chain seq x y z
N MET A 1 19.73 -35.40 -11.09
CA MET A 1 18.32 -35.31 -10.66
C MET A 1 18.17 -34.05 -9.83
N THR A 2 17.70 -32.97 -10.46
CA THR A 2 17.43 -31.69 -9.79
C THR A 2 16.21 -31.86 -8.88
N MET A 3 16.44 -32.10 -7.60
CA MET A 3 15.38 -32.00 -6.60
C MET A 3 14.83 -30.58 -6.63
N SER A 4 13.51 -30.46 -6.81
CA SER A 4 12.82 -29.18 -6.78
C SER A 4 13.19 -28.39 -5.53
N GLU A 5 13.62 -27.14 -5.69
CA GLU A 5 13.90 -26.20 -4.59
C GLU A 5 12.63 -25.71 -3.88
N GLN A 6 11.44 -26.10 -4.35
CA GLN A 6 10.15 -25.62 -3.86
C GLN A 6 9.65 -26.42 -2.65
N ILE A 7 9.10 -25.71 -1.66
CA ILE A 7 8.52 -26.30 -0.44
C ILE A 7 7.18 -26.99 -0.79
N PRO A 8 6.92 -28.24 -0.34
CA PRO A 8 5.63 -28.88 -0.51
C PRO A 8 4.56 -28.16 0.33
N VAL A 9 3.61 -27.50 -0.32
CA VAL A 9 2.49 -26.83 0.36
C VAL A 9 1.26 -27.73 0.33
N ARG A 10 0.59 -27.91 1.47
CA ARG A 10 -0.69 -28.63 1.55
C ARG A 10 -1.84 -27.64 1.41
N THR A 11 -2.67 -27.83 0.39
CA THR A 11 -4.00 -27.20 0.34
C THR A 11 -4.90 -27.96 1.31
N VAL A 12 -5.37 -27.29 2.35
CA VAL A 12 -6.36 -27.88 3.27
C VAL A 12 -7.67 -27.15 3.01
N GLU A 13 -8.63 -27.83 2.37
CA GLU A 13 -9.97 -27.29 2.21
C GLU A 13 -10.54 -26.98 3.60
N ALA A 14 -10.74 -25.69 3.88
CA ALA A 14 -11.34 -25.20 5.11
C ALA A 14 -12.86 -25.51 5.14
N THR A 15 -13.23 -26.78 4.96
CA THR A 15 -14.55 -27.25 5.39
C THR A 15 -14.46 -27.40 6.91
N PRO A 16 -15.40 -26.85 7.71
CA PRO A 16 -15.39 -27.00 9.15
C PRO A 16 -15.84 -28.42 9.55
N THR A 17 -15.28 -29.46 8.93
CA THR A 17 -15.35 -30.82 9.43
C THR A 17 -14.26 -30.96 10.49
N ILE A 18 -14.62 -30.57 11.70
CA ILE A 18 -13.93 -31.01 12.92
C ILE A 18 -13.83 -32.53 12.81
N LYS A 19 -12.63 -33.07 12.54
CA LYS A 19 -12.39 -34.51 12.60
C LYS A 19 -12.85 -35.00 13.97
N SER A 20 -13.82 -35.91 13.98
CA SER A 20 -14.33 -36.50 15.20
C SER A 20 -13.20 -37.21 15.92
N VAL A 21 -12.85 -36.72 17.10
CA VAL A 21 -12.10 -37.52 18.07
C VAL A 21 -12.97 -38.74 18.40
N PRO A 22 -12.49 -39.98 18.25
CA PRO A 22 -13.26 -41.15 18.62
C PRO A 22 -13.59 -41.09 20.12
N GLY A 23 -14.88 -41.09 20.47
CA GLY A 23 -15.34 -41.26 21.86
C GLY A 23 -16.20 -40.15 22.47
N ARG A 24 -16.55 -39.07 21.76
CA ARG A 24 -17.51 -38.08 22.28
C ARG A 24 -18.65 -37.82 21.29
N PRO A 25 -19.90 -38.23 21.58
CA PRO A 25 -21.03 -37.95 20.68
C PRO A 25 -21.37 -36.46 20.77
N MET A 26 -20.99 -35.69 19.75
CA MET A 26 -21.46 -34.31 19.59
C MET A 26 -22.76 -34.35 18.78
N LYS A 27 -23.87 -34.00 19.43
CA LYS A 27 -25.17 -33.80 18.78
C LYS A 27 -25.00 -32.78 17.64
N ALA A 28 -25.37 -33.19 16.43
CA ALA A 28 -25.43 -32.33 15.25
C ALA A 28 -26.33 -31.12 15.56
N LYS A 29 -25.74 -29.91 15.52
CA LYS A 29 -26.48 -28.66 15.71
C LYS A 29 -26.83 -28.12 14.32
N ALA A 30 -28.08 -27.70 14.17
CA ALA A 30 -28.66 -27.12 12.96
C ALA A 30 -27.71 -26.12 12.30
N GLY A 31 -27.54 -26.27 10.97
CA GLY A 31 -26.67 -25.43 10.17
C GLY A 31 -27.11 -23.97 10.25
N SER A 32 -26.29 -23.15 10.91
CA SER A 32 -26.34 -21.70 10.71
C SER A 32 -25.68 -21.39 9.39
N THR A 33 -26.33 -20.61 8.53
CA THR A 33 -25.86 -20.11 7.23
C THR A 33 -24.61 -19.22 7.30
N ASP A 34 -24.02 -19.08 8.48
CA ASP A 34 -23.01 -18.09 8.81
C ASP A 34 -21.81 -18.81 9.46
N ASN A 35 -21.01 -19.52 8.64
CA ASN A 35 -19.86 -20.32 9.04
C ASN A 35 -18.63 -19.46 9.42
N HIS A 36 -18.84 -18.29 10.03
CA HIS A 36 -17.76 -17.39 10.40
C HIS A 36 -16.85 -17.97 11.48
N ILE A 37 -15.55 -17.83 11.28
CA ILE A 37 -14.53 -18.23 12.24
C ILE A 37 -14.57 -17.28 13.44
N HIS A 38 -14.92 -17.82 14.61
CA HIS A 38 -14.85 -17.09 15.87
C HIS A 38 -13.47 -17.25 16.49
N THR A 39 -12.67 -16.19 16.40
CA THR A 39 -11.34 -16.14 17.00
C THR A 39 -11.40 -15.94 18.51
N ARG A 40 -10.42 -16.49 19.22
CA ARG A 40 -10.19 -16.22 20.65
C ARG A 40 -9.17 -15.10 20.80
N SER A 41 -9.31 -14.27 21.83
CA SER A 41 -8.29 -13.26 22.12
C SER A 41 -7.02 -13.87 22.70
N PHE A 42 -5.92 -13.16 22.50
CA PHE A 42 -4.58 -13.56 22.95
C PHE A 42 -3.77 -12.30 23.28
N THR A 43 -2.64 -12.50 23.94
CA THR A 43 -1.67 -11.48 24.32
C THR A 43 -0.27 -11.99 24.02
N GLY A 44 0.64 -11.10 23.62
CA GLY A 44 2.02 -11.46 23.34
C GLY A 44 2.75 -10.39 22.54
N LEU A 45 3.99 -10.71 22.18
CA LEU A 45 4.89 -9.79 21.49
C LEU A 45 4.36 -9.46 20.10
N PHE A 46 3.97 -10.48 19.32
CA PHE A 46 3.60 -10.30 17.93
C PHE A 46 2.28 -9.57 17.77
N ARG A 47 1.32 -9.79 18.69
CA ARG A 47 0.12 -8.96 18.82
C ARG A 47 0.48 -7.49 19.03
N THR A 48 1.41 -7.21 19.92
CA THR A 48 1.80 -5.83 20.28
C THR A 48 2.48 -5.16 19.09
N LEU A 49 3.39 -5.84 18.40
CA LEU A 49 4.04 -5.35 17.18
C LEU A 49 3.02 -5.05 16.09
N ARG A 50 2.09 -5.98 15.82
CA ARG A 50 1.03 -5.80 14.82
C ARG A 50 0.11 -4.64 15.16
N MET A 51 -0.33 -4.54 16.42
CA MET A 51 -1.17 -3.42 16.86
C MET A 51 -0.44 -2.08 16.76
N SER A 52 0.84 -2.03 17.14
CA SER A 52 1.63 -0.81 17.08
C SER A 52 1.87 -0.37 15.64
N GLY A 53 2.24 -1.30 14.77
CA GLY A 53 2.44 -1.04 13.34
C GLY A 53 1.14 -0.62 12.64
N ALA A 54 0.04 -1.36 12.84
CA ALA A 54 -1.26 -0.97 12.30
C ALA A 54 -1.73 0.38 12.87
N GLY A 55 -1.56 0.61 14.17
CA GLY A 55 -1.88 1.88 14.81
C GLY A 55 -1.09 3.06 14.23
N PHE A 56 0.21 2.88 13.99
CA PHE A 56 1.05 3.88 13.32
C PHE A 56 0.59 4.14 11.88
N LEU A 57 0.32 3.09 11.10
CA LEU A 57 -0.20 3.23 9.73
C LEU A 57 -1.58 3.90 9.69
N PHE A 58 -2.45 3.60 10.65
CA PHE A 58 -3.74 4.29 10.78
C PHE A 58 -3.57 5.74 11.19
N LEU A 59 -2.64 6.05 12.10
CA LEU A 59 -2.32 7.43 12.46
C LEU A 59 -1.83 8.22 11.25
N LEU A 60 -0.99 7.63 10.39
CA LEU A 60 -0.60 8.25 9.13
C LEU A 60 -1.80 8.38 8.20
N PHE A 61 -2.47 7.28 7.88
CA PHE A 61 -3.59 7.25 6.91
C PHE A 61 -4.72 8.21 7.28
N PHE A 62 -5.18 8.19 8.54
CA PHE A 62 -6.21 9.10 9.01
C PHE A 62 -5.67 10.48 9.37
N GLY A 63 -4.41 10.63 9.76
CA GLY A 63 -3.88 11.90 10.25
C GLY A 63 -3.39 12.83 9.14
N THR A 64 -2.67 12.31 8.14
CA THR A 64 -2.03 13.17 7.11
C THR A 64 -3.02 13.90 6.24
N VAL A 65 -4.24 13.36 6.09
CA VAL A 65 -5.31 14.03 5.34
C VAL A 65 -5.81 15.30 6.05
N TRP A 66 -5.76 15.37 7.39
CA TRP A 66 -6.24 16.54 8.15
C TRP A 66 -5.16 17.57 8.44
N LEU A 67 -3.88 17.18 8.30
CA LEU A 67 -2.74 18.04 8.58
C LEU A 67 -2.69 19.19 7.57
N ASN A 68 -2.51 20.42 8.08
CA ASN A 68 -2.25 21.59 7.24
C ASN A 68 -0.74 21.79 7.10
N TRP A 69 -0.27 22.00 5.87
CA TRP A 69 1.12 22.30 5.56
C TRP A 69 1.17 23.42 4.53
N GLY A 70 1.74 24.58 4.90
CA GLY A 70 1.87 25.72 3.99
C GLY A 70 0.53 26.30 3.50
N GLY A 71 -0.52 26.22 4.31
CA GLY A 71 -1.86 26.77 3.97
C GLY A 71 -2.78 25.80 3.23
N ARG A 72 -2.31 24.59 2.89
CA ARG A 72 -3.08 23.54 2.21
C ARG A 72 -3.01 22.20 2.95
N GLN A 73 -3.84 21.24 2.52
CA GLN A 73 -3.78 19.87 3.02
C GLN A 73 -2.41 19.25 2.74
N ALA A 74 -1.81 18.56 3.73
CA ALA A 74 -0.45 18.06 3.63
C ALA A 74 -0.30 17.00 2.53
N VAL A 75 -1.23 16.06 2.41
CA VAL A 75 -1.21 15.06 1.33
C VAL A 75 -2.52 15.16 0.56
N LEU A 76 -2.46 15.64 -0.67
CA LEU A 76 -3.62 15.81 -1.55
C LEU A 76 -3.24 15.41 -2.97
N TRP A 77 -3.93 14.40 -3.51
CA TRP A 77 -3.83 14.01 -4.90
C TRP A 77 -4.92 14.71 -5.72
N ASP A 78 -4.66 15.95 -6.10
CA ASP A 78 -5.59 16.79 -6.85
C ASP A 78 -5.73 16.31 -8.29
N LEU A 79 -6.85 15.63 -8.55
CA LEU A 79 -7.20 15.13 -9.88
C LEU A 79 -7.65 16.24 -10.83
N ALA A 80 -8.20 17.35 -10.32
CA ALA A 80 -8.71 18.44 -11.16
C ALA A 80 -7.55 19.21 -11.80
N GLU A 81 -6.50 19.48 -11.02
CA GLU A 81 -5.30 20.14 -11.52
C GLU A 81 -4.21 19.16 -11.99
N SER A 82 -4.43 17.85 -11.82
CA SER A 82 -3.44 16.80 -12.07
C SER A 82 -2.13 17.02 -11.29
N LYS A 83 -2.26 17.55 -10.06
CA LYS A 83 -1.14 17.85 -9.15
C LYS A 83 -1.19 16.93 -7.94
N PHE A 84 -0.03 16.45 -7.52
CA PHE A 84 0.09 15.70 -6.28
C PHE A 84 0.88 16.51 -5.26
N HIS A 85 0.19 16.92 -4.21
CA HIS A 85 0.76 17.65 -3.10
C HIS A 85 1.16 16.68 -2.00
N ILE A 86 2.44 16.67 -1.65
CA ILE A 86 3.00 15.84 -0.59
C ILE A 86 3.88 16.75 0.28
N PHE A 87 3.33 17.15 1.43
CA PHE A 87 3.83 18.20 2.31
C PHE A 87 4.12 19.49 1.53
N GLY A 88 5.37 19.95 1.53
CA GLY A 88 5.80 21.09 0.73
C GLY A 88 5.83 20.77 -0.77
N ALA A 89 6.21 19.56 -1.17
CA ALA A 89 6.44 19.23 -2.58
C ALA A 89 5.14 19.18 -3.40
N THR A 90 5.23 19.68 -4.63
CA THR A 90 4.19 19.52 -5.65
C THR A 90 4.78 18.75 -6.83
N PHE A 91 4.17 17.61 -7.15
CA PHE A 91 4.50 16.78 -8.30
C PHE A 91 3.48 17.05 -9.42
N TRP A 92 4.01 17.26 -10.61
CA TRP A 92 3.27 17.59 -11.82
C TRP A 92 3.09 16.37 -12.72
N PRO A 93 2.26 16.43 -13.77
CA PRO A 93 2.11 15.37 -14.77
C PRO A 93 3.44 14.81 -15.30
N GLN A 94 4.44 15.67 -15.53
CA GLN A 94 5.77 15.24 -15.99
C GLN A 94 6.52 14.40 -14.95
N ASP A 95 6.20 14.55 -13.67
CA ASP A 95 6.84 13.85 -12.57
C ASP A 95 6.15 12.51 -12.23
N PHE A 96 5.08 12.12 -12.94
CA PHE A 96 4.39 10.84 -12.73
C PHE A 96 5.31 9.63 -12.91
N ILE A 97 6.40 9.79 -13.68
CA ILE A 97 7.41 8.73 -13.84
C ILE A 97 8.11 8.43 -12.50
N LEU A 98 8.33 9.44 -11.66
CA LEU A 98 8.92 9.29 -10.32
C LEU A 98 7.96 8.55 -9.39
N LEU A 99 6.66 8.88 -9.45
CA LEU A 99 5.62 8.17 -8.71
C LEU A 99 5.52 6.70 -9.16
N SER A 100 5.55 6.45 -10.47
CA SER A 100 5.53 5.10 -11.02
C SER A 100 6.76 4.30 -10.57
N ALA A 101 7.95 4.91 -10.60
CA ALA A 101 9.17 4.30 -10.09
C ALA A 101 9.07 3.96 -8.59
N LEU A 102 8.52 4.87 -7.77
CA LEU A 102 8.26 4.62 -6.35
C LEU A 102 7.32 3.43 -6.13
N LEU A 103 6.24 3.32 -6.91
CA LEU A 103 5.31 2.18 -6.83
C LEU A 103 5.97 0.87 -7.23
N ILE A 104 6.82 0.87 -8.26
CA ILE A 104 7.59 -0.31 -8.68
C ILE A 104 8.58 -0.71 -7.58
N ILE A 105 9.29 0.25 -6.98
CA ILE A 105 10.19 0.02 -5.85
C ILE A 105 9.43 -0.58 -4.66
N ALA A 106 8.25 -0.06 -4.33
CA ALA A 106 7.43 -0.59 -3.26
C ALA A 106 6.97 -2.03 -3.55
N ALA A 107 6.54 -2.33 -4.77
CA ALA A 107 6.16 -3.68 -5.19
C ALA A 107 7.36 -4.66 -5.14
N PHE A 108 8.53 -4.23 -5.61
CA PHE A 108 9.75 -5.03 -5.58
C PHE A 108 10.26 -5.22 -4.14
N GLY A 109 10.16 -4.19 -3.29
CA GLY A 109 10.47 -4.26 -1.87
C GLY A 109 9.57 -5.26 -1.14
N LEU A 110 8.29 -5.30 -1.50
CA LEU A 110 7.36 -6.31 -1.00
C LEU A 110 7.79 -7.73 -1.38
N PHE A 111 8.30 -7.95 -2.60
CA PHE A 111 8.88 -9.25 -3.00
C PHE A 111 10.15 -9.59 -2.24
N ALA A 112 11.06 -8.64 -2.04
CA ALA A 112 12.28 -8.84 -1.26
C ALA A 112 11.96 -9.25 0.19
N ILE A 113 11.01 -8.55 0.83
CA ILE A 113 10.51 -8.89 2.17
C ILE A 113 9.86 -10.28 2.18
N THR A 114 9.16 -10.67 1.11
CA THR A 114 8.54 -12.00 1.02
C THR A 114 9.57 -13.11 1.01
N VAL A 115 10.63 -12.96 0.22
CA VAL A 115 11.71 -13.95 0.15
C VAL A 115 12.38 -14.09 1.52
N PHE A 116 12.59 -12.98 2.23
CA PHE A 116 13.21 -12.97 3.54
C PHE A 116 12.31 -13.54 4.66
N ALA A 117 11.12 -12.97 4.84
CA ALA A 117 10.24 -13.15 6.01
C ALA A 117 8.82 -13.63 5.65
N GLY A 118 8.67 -14.27 4.49
CA GLY A 118 7.45 -14.92 4.06
C GLY A 118 6.25 -13.97 4.01
N ARG A 119 5.23 -14.25 4.82
CA ARG A 119 3.95 -13.53 4.83
C ARG A 119 3.86 -12.40 5.87
N VAL A 120 5.00 -11.85 6.32
CA VAL A 120 5.01 -10.79 7.35
C VAL A 120 4.19 -9.55 6.94
N TRP A 121 4.22 -9.14 5.67
CA TRP A 121 3.38 -8.03 5.20
C TRP A 121 1.88 -8.33 5.39
N CYS A 122 1.45 -9.51 4.92
CA CYS A 122 0.06 -9.96 5.01
C CYS A 122 -0.43 -10.02 6.45
N GLY A 123 0.42 -10.43 7.39
CA GLY A 123 0.05 -10.61 8.79
C GLY A 123 -0.01 -9.31 9.60
N TYR A 124 0.81 -8.31 9.25
CA TYR A 124 1.09 -7.17 10.13
C TYR A 124 0.61 -5.81 9.60
N THR A 125 0.69 -5.58 8.29
CA THR A 125 0.52 -4.24 7.72
C THR A 125 -0.48 -4.19 6.56
N CYS A 126 -0.77 -5.32 5.92
CA CYS A 126 -1.74 -5.39 4.81
C CYS A 126 -3.10 -4.79 5.21
N PRO A 127 -3.68 -3.88 4.40
CA PRO A 127 -4.96 -3.23 4.72
C PRO A 127 -6.09 -4.23 5.03
N GLN A 128 -6.23 -5.29 4.24
CA GLN A 128 -7.28 -6.29 4.49
C GLN A 128 -7.17 -6.87 5.91
N SER A 129 -5.99 -7.34 6.30
CA SER A 129 -5.76 -7.91 7.63
C SER A 129 -5.96 -6.87 8.74
N SER A 130 -5.41 -5.67 8.59
CA SER A 130 -5.49 -4.60 9.60
C SER A 130 -6.94 -4.22 9.90
N TRP A 131 -7.77 -4.02 8.88
CA TRP A 131 -9.19 -3.71 9.07
C TRP A 131 -9.98 -4.91 9.60
N THR A 132 -9.75 -6.13 9.11
CA THR A 132 -10.40 -7.34 9.66
C THR A 132 -10.10 -7.53 11.14
N TRP A 133 -8.88 -7.25 11.59
CA TRP A 133 -8.53 -7.28 13.02
C TRP A 133 -9.29 -6.26 13.85
N ILE A 134 -9.48 -5.03 13.36
CA ILE A 134 -10.32 -4.03 14.02
C ILE A 134 -11.76 -4.52 14.10
N PHE A 135 -12.31 -5.06 13.01
CA PHE A 135 -13.69 -5.52 12.98
C PHE A 135 -13.92 -6.67 13.97
N MET A 136 -12.98 -7.63 14.05
CA MET A 136 -13.00 -8.68 15.05
C MET A 136 -12.84 -8.16 16.48
N TRP A 137 -12.10 -7.06 16.68
CA TRP A 137 -12.01 -6.38 17.98
C TRP A 137 -13.34 -5.72 18.36
N CYS A 138 -14.02 -5.07 17.41
CA CYS A 138 -15.37 -4.54 17.62
C CYS A 138 -16.34 -5.66 18.03
N GLU A 139 -16.31 -6.82 17.36
CA GLU A 139 -17.11 -7.98 17.73
C GLU A 139 -16.80 -8.49 19.13
N LYS A 140 -15.52 -8.53 19.50
CA LYS A 140 -15.13 -8.94 20.85
C LYS A 140 -15.73 -8.02 21.91
N ILE A 141 -15.75 -6.70 21.66
CA ILE A 141 -16.27 -5.72 22.62
C ILE A 141 -17.79 -5.79 22.72
N THR A 142 -18.49 -5.96 21.60
CA THR A 142 -19.96 -5.92 21.58
C THR A 142 -20.59 -7.27 21.91
N GLU A 143 -20.04 -8.37 21.42
CA GLU A 143 -20.59 -9.72 21.53
C GLU A 143 -19.81 -10.64 22.48
N GLY A 144 -18.60 -10.25 22.87
CA GLY A 144 -17.79 -10.94 23.86
C GLY A 144 -16.73 -11.89 23.29
N GLU A 145 -16.16 -12.73 24.15
CA GLU A 145 -15.14 -13.71 23.74
C GLU A 145 -15.71 -14.82 22.85
N ARG A 146 -14.83 -15.60 22.21
CA ARG A 146 -15.18 -16.69 21.28
C ARG A 146 -16.41 -17.51 21.68
N ASN A 147 -16.42 -18.08 22.89
CA ASN A 147 -17.50 -18.95 23.34
C ASN A 147 -18.83 -18.19 23.57
N GLN A 148 -18.76 -16.92 23.94
CA GLN A 148 -19.94 -16.07 24.08
C GLN A 148 -20.54 -15.77 22.71
N ARG A 149 -19.71 -15.48 21.70
CA ARG A 149 -20.15 -15.26 20.31
C ARG A 149 -20.79 -16.51 19.70
N ILE A 150 -20.20 -17.68 19.89
CA ILE A 150 -20.78 -18.97 19.46
C ILE A 150 -22.14 -19.21 20.12
N LYS A 151 -22.25 -18.97 21.44
CA LYS A 151 -23.52 -19.09 22.17
C LYS A 151 -24.56 -18.08 21.67
N LEU A 152 -24.15 -16.83 21.45
CA LEU A 152 -25.03 -15.75 20.97
C LEU A 152 -25.53 -16.02 19.55
N GLN A 153 -24.68 -16.59 18.69
CA GLN A 153 -25.07 -16.99 17.34
C GLN A 153 -26.14 -18.08 17.36
N ALA A 154 -25.96 -19.11 18.20
CA ALA A 154 -26.89 -20.23 18.34
C ALA A 154 -28.18 -19.87 19.14
N ALA A 155 -28.21 -18.75 19.85
CA ALA A 155 -29.38 -18.31 20.59
C ALA A 155 -30.49 -17.79 19.65
N PRO A 156 -31.78 -17.90 20.01
CA PRO A 156 -32.88 -17.31 19.24
C PRO A 156 -32.77 -15.78 19.16
N TRP A 157 -33.47 -15.17 18.21
CA TRP A 157 -33.55 -13.72 18.09
C TRP A 157 -34.31 -13.14 19.29
N GLY A 158 -33.63 -12.34 20.09
CA GLY A 158 -34.20 -11.61 21.24
C GLY A 158 -33.49 -10.27 21.43
N LEU A 159 -34.02 -9.42 22.32
CA LEU A 159 -33.56 -8.04 22.51
C LEU A 159 -32.04 -7.92 22.76
N ASN A 160 -31.47 -8.78 23.62
CA ASN A 160 -30.03 -8.81 23.88
C ASN A 160 -29.21 -9.17 22.62
N LYS A 161 -29.67 -10.12 21.80
CA LYS A 161 -28.98 -10.50 20.55
C LYS A 161 -29.06 -9.36 19.54
N LEU A 162 -30.23 -8.73 19.39
CA LEU A 162 -30.42 -7.60 18.49
C LEU A 162 -29.55 -6.41 18.90
N ALA A 163 -29.54 -6.03 20.18
CA ALA A 163 -28.75 -4.91 20.69
C ALA A 163 -27.24 -5.12 20.46
N ARG A 164 -26.71 -6.32 20.75
CA ARG A 164 -25.29 -6.64 20.53
C ARG A 164 -24.91 -6.62 19.05
N ARG A 165 -25.78 -7.20 18.19
CA ARG A 165 -25.57 -7.21 16.74
C ARG A 165 -25.66 -5.80 16.16
N ALA A 166 -26.62 -4.99 16.60
CA ALA A 166 -26.75 -3.59 16.22
C ALA A 166 -25.49 -2.82 16.60
N ALA A 167 -25.02 -2.92 17.86
CA ALA A 167 -23.80 -2.27 18.31
C ALA A 167 -22.57 -2.68 17.48
N LYS A 168 -22.42 -3.96 17.15
CA LYS A 168 -21.38 -4.45 16.23
C LYS A 168 -21.45 -3.73 14.88
N HIS A 169 -22.63 -3.74 14.25
CA HIS A 169 -22.81 -3.16 12.91
C HIS A 169 -22.67 -1.64 12.90
N THR A 170 -23.08 -0.95 13.97
CA THR A 170 -22.84 0.49 14.14
C THR A 170 -21.34 0.80 14.19
N LEU A 171 -20.54 0.04 14.95
CA LEU A 171 -19.09 0.22 14.98
C LEU A 171 -18.45 -0.06 13.61
N TRP A 172 -18.83 -1.16 12.97
CA TRP A 172 -18.34 -1.49 11.63
C TRP A 172 -18.66 -0.39 10.61
N LEU A 173 -19.91 0.11 10.61
CA LEU A 173 -20.34 1.15 9.71
C LEU A 173 -19.59 2.45 9.98
N THR A 174 -19.42 2.84 11.24
CA THR A 174 -18.67 4.06 11.63
C THR A 174 -17.24 4.00 11.10
N ILE A 175 -16.52 2.90 11.35
CA ILE A 175 -15.15 2.72 10.85
C ILE A 175 -15.11 2.72 9.32
N SER A 176 -16.10 2.10 8.67
CA SER A 176 -16.19 2.05 7.21
C SER A 176 -16.43 3.43 6.61
N VAL A 177 -17.31 4.24 7.19
CA VAL A 177 -17.59 5.62 6.76
C VAL A 177 -16.35 6.48 6.94
N MET A 178 -15.68 6.39 8.10
CA MET A 178 -14.41 7.11 8.32
C MET A 178 -13.35 6.71 7.28
N THR A 179 -13.25 5.42 6.97
CA THR A 179 -12.32 4.90 5.97
C THR A 179 -12.65 5.43 4.58
N GLY A 180 -13.91 5.37 4.15
CA GLY A 180 -14.36 5.87 2.85
C GLY A 180 -14.17 7.38 2.71
N LEU A 181 -14.55 8.15 3.74
CA LEU A 181 -14.33 9.59 3.80
C LEU A 181 -12.85 9.95 3.70
N THR A 182 -11.98 9.24 4.42
CA THR A 182 -10.53 9.48 4.39
C THR A 182 -9.95 9.13 3.02
N PHE A 183 -10.36 8.01 2.42
CA PHE A 183 -9.89 7.61 1.10
C PHE A 183 -10.25 8.65 0.03
N VAL A 184 -11.48 9.16 0.03
CA VAL A 184 -11.90 10.24 -0.88
C VAL A 184 -11.23 11.56 -0.50
N GLY A 185 -11.01 11.82 0.78
CA GLY A 185 -10.34 13.00 1.32
C GLY A 185 -8.89 13.18 0.84
N TYR A 186 -8.28 12.10 0.36
CA TYR A 186 -6.98 12.14 -0.27
C TYR A 186 -7.01 12.69 -1.71
N PHE A 187 -8.17 12.71 -2.37
CA PHE A 187 -8.35 13.22 -3.74
C PHE A 187 -9.16 14.52 -3.79
N THR A 188 -10.05 14.72 -2.81
CA THR A 188 -10.85 15.92 -2.62
C THR A 188 -10.53 16.51 -1.25
N PRO A 189 -10.33 17.83 -1.08
CA PRO A 189 -9.97 18.41 0.21
C PRO A 189 -10.87 17.93 1.36
N ILE A 190 -10.29 17.37 2.42
CA ILE A 190 -11.05 16.62 3.43
C ILE A 190 -12.02 17.48 4.25
N ARG A 191 -11.65 18.74 4.53
CA ARG A 191 -12.44 19.63 5.39
C ARG A 191 -13.79 19.98 4.74
N PRO A 192 -13.84 20.54 3.51
CA PRO A 192 -15.11 20.77 2.85
C PRO A 192 -15.85 19.45 2.58
N LEU A 193 -15.15 18.38 2.19
CA LEU A 193 -15.78 17.07 1.97
C LEU A 193 -16.51 16.54 3.22
N ALA A 194 -15.88 16.67 4.40
CA ALA A 194 -16.49 16.26 5.66
C ALA A 194 -17.67 17.16 6.04
N GLU A 195 -17.53 18.48 5.91
CA GLU A 195 -18.60 19.43 6.17
C GLU A 195 -19.81 19.17 5.28
N GLU A 196 -19.61 19.02 3.96
CA GLU A 196 -20.64 18.70 2.98
C GLU A 196 -21.33 17.35 3.26
N LEU A 197 -20.58 16.36 3.76
CA LEU A 197 -21.16 15.08 4.15
C LEU A 197 -22.07 15.22 5.38
N PHE A 198 -21.66 16.03 6.37
CA PHE A 198 -22.45 16.28 7.58
C PHE A 198 -23.68 17.15 7.32
N THR A 199 -23.60 18.12 6.40
CA THR A 199 -24.73 18.97 5.99
C THR A 199 -25.64 18.31 4.95
N LEU A 200 -25.28 17.11 4.46
CA LEU A 200 -25.96 16.38 3.39
C LEU A 200 -26.01 17.16 2.05
N GLN A 201 -25.00 18.00 1.80
CA GLN A 201 -24.87 18.82 0.59
C GLN A 201 -23.76 18.33 -0.36
N ILE A 202 -23.15 17.18 -0.04
CA ILE A 202 -22.08 16.56 -0.83
C ILE A 202 -22.48 16.29 -2.29
N GLY A 203 -21.58 16.65 -3.20
CA GLY A 203 -21.76 16.39 -4.63
C GLY A 203 -21.91 14.89 -4.95
N GLY A 204 -22.73 14.57 -5.95
CA GLY A 204 -23.10 13.18 -6.26
C GLY A 204 -21.93 12.23 -6.54
N VAL A 205 -20.86 12.72 -7.18
CA VAL A 205 -19.65 11.93 -7.46
C VAL A 205 -18.88 11.61 -6.17
N SER A 206 -18.66 12.62 -5.32
CA SER A 206 -18.00 12.45 -4.03
C SER A 206 -18.80 11.51 -3.12
N LEU A 207 -20.13 11.68 -3.08
CA LEU A 207 -21.02 10.79 -2.33
C LEU A 207 -20.94 9.35 -2.80
N PHE A 208 -20.98 9.12 -4.12
CA PHE A 208 -20.84 7.78 -4.70
C PHE A 208 -19.55 7.10 -4.24
N TRP A 209 -18.41 7.79 -4.33
CA TRP A 209 -17.13 7.19 -3.93
C TRP A 209 -17.02 6.97 -2.42
N VAL A 210 -17.53 7.89 -1.59
CA VAL A 210 -17.57 7.69 -0.13
C VAL A 210 -18.41 6.47 0.22
N LEU A 211 -19.60 6.33 -0.37
CA LEU A 211 -20.48 5.17 -0.16
C LEU A 211 -19.86 3.88 -0.70
N PHE A 212 -19.21 3.93 -1.86
CA PHE A 212 -18.53 2.78 -2.47
C PHE A 212 -17.41 2.27 -1.55
N PHE A 213 -16.48 3.13 -1.11
CA PHE A 213 -15.39 2.72 -0.22
C PHE A 213 -15.89 2.32 1.17
N THR A 214 -16.99 2.94 1.64
CA THR A 214 -17.67 2.51 2.86
C THR A 214 -18.20 1.08 2.71
N ALA A 215 -18.97 0.81 1.66
CA ALA A 215 -19.53 -0.52 1.39
C ALA A 215 -18.43 -1.56 1.17
N ALA A 216 -17.40 -1.23 0.39
CA ALA A 216 -16.26 -2.10 0.15
C ALA A 216 -15.53 -2.45 1.46
N THR A 217 -15.25 -1.47 2.32
CA THR A 217 -14.62 -1.70 3.62
C THR A 217 -15.49 -2.58 4.51
N TYR A 218 -16.78 -2.26 4.61
CA TYR A 218 -17.74 -2.98 5.43
C TYR A 218 -17.88 -4.46 5.01
N ILE A 219 -17.99 -4.71 3.70
CA ILE A 219 -18.13 -6.05 3.14
C ILE A 219 -16.82 -6.83 3.26
N ASN A 220 -15.70 -6.24 2.82
CA ASN A 220 -14.41 -6.94 2.79
C ASN A 220 -13.90 -7.28 4.19
N ALA A 221 -13.93 -6.33 5.13
CA ALA A 221 -13.40 -6.53 6.47
C ALA A 221 -14.39 -7.24 7.40
N GLY A 222 -15.69 -7.00 7.22
CA GLY A 222 -16.74 -7.53 8.09
C GLY A 222 -17.25 -8.90 7.70
N TRP A 223 -17.55 -9.12 6.43
CA TRP A 223 -18.22 -10.34 5.94
C TRP A 223 -17.24 -11.27 5.22
N LEU A 224 -16.48 -10.79 4.24
CA LEU A 224 -15.60 -11.66 3.44
C LEU A 224 -14.35 -12.11 4.20
N ARG A 225 -13.72 -11.22 4.99
CA ARG A 225 -12.59 -11.51 5.88
C ARG A 225 -11.50 -12.36 5.24
N GLU A 226 -11.32 -13.60 5.70
CA GLU A 226 -10.34 -14.57 5.21
C GLU A 226 -10.55 -14.94 3.74
N ALA A 227 -11.78 -14.92 3.24
CA ALA A 227 -12.08 -15.25 1.85
C ALA A 227 -11.37 -14.29 0.88
N VAL A 228 -11.19 -13.02 1.27
CA VAL A 228 -10.41 -12.06 0.49
C VAL A 228 -8.96 -12.53 0.35
N CYS A 229 -8.35 -12.98 1.44
CA CYS A 229 -6.97 -13.45 1.44
C CYS A 229 -6.80 -14.78 0.71
N MET A 230 -7.76 -15.69 0.82
CA MET A 230 -7.69 -17.05 0.26
C MET A 230 -8.08 -17.11 -1.22
N HIS A 231 -9.07 -16.31 -1.64
CA HIS A 231 -9.69 -16.44 -2.96
C HIS A 231 -9.51 -15.21 -3.85
N MET A 232 -9.46 -14.00 -3.30
CA MET A 232 -9.42 -12.76 -4.09
C MET A 232 -8.00 -12.20 -4.26
N CYS A 233 -7.14 -12.38 -3.26
CA CYS A 233 -5.81 -11.77 -3.24
C CYS A 233 -4.84 -12.52 -4.17
N PRO A 234 -4.42 -11.92 -5.32
CA PRO A 234 -3.47 -12.59 -6.21
C PRO A 234 -2.09 -12.70 -5.58
N TYR A 235 -1.71 -11.72 -4.76
CA TYR A 235 -0.42 -11.67 -4.08
C TYR A 235 -0.22 -12.88 -3.14
N ALA A 236 -1.24 -13.28 -2.39
CA ALA A 236 -1.20 -14.46 -1.54
C ALA A 236 -0.83 -15.74 -2.32
N ARG A 237 -1.21 -15.85 -3.60
CA ARG A 237 -0.83 -16.98 -4.46
C ARG A 237 0.61 -16.84 -4.94
N PHE A 238 1.00 -15.67 -5.45
CA PHE A 238 2.38 -15.43 -5.89
C PHE A 238 3.43 -15.67 -4.79
N GLN A 239 3.11 -15.35 -3.53
CA GLN A 239 4.00 -15.58 -2.40
C GLN A 239 4.40 -17.05 -2.23
N SER A 240 3.51 -18.00 -2.50
CA SER A 240 3.83 -19.43 -2.36
C SER A 240 4.97 -19.89 -3.26
N VAL A 241 5.14 -19.25 -4.43
CA VAL A 241 6.20 -19.58 -5.40
C VAL A 241 7.51 -18.85 -5.08
N MET A 242 7.46 -17.80 -4.26
CA MET A 242 8.62 -17.01 -3.86
C MET A 242 9.36 -17.62 -2.66
N PHE A 243 8.75 -18.55 -1.94
CA PHE A 243 9.35 -19.17 -0.76
C PHE A 243 10.48 -20.12 -1.17
N ASP A 244 11.58 -20.06 -0.43
CA ASP A 244 12.68 -21.01 -0.50
C ASP A 244 12.89 -21.69 0.86
N LYS A 245 13.74 -22.72 0.91
CA LYS A 245 13.98 -23.51 2.14
C LYS A 245 14.54 -22.71 3.30
N ASP A 246 15.01 -21.49 3.06
CA ASP A 246 15.62 -20.56 4.00
C ASP A 246 14.72 -19.32 4.26
N THR A 247 13.51 -19.26 3.68
CA THR A 247 12.50 -18.25 3.97
C THR A 247 11.93 -18.47 5.37
N LEU A 248 11.87 -17.42 6.18
CA LEU A 248 11.27 -17.49 7.51
C LEU A 248 9.74 -17.53 7.38
N ALA A 249 9.16 -18.66 7.77
CA ALA A 249 7.72 -18.89 7.85
C ALA A 249 7.32 -19.22 9.29
N ILE A 250 6.04 -19.03 9.61
CA ILE A 250 5.52 -19.50 10.90
C ILE A 250 5.35 -21.01 10.78
N SER A 251 5.99 -21.74 11.67
CA SER A 251 6.02 -23.20 11.61
C SER A 251 5.92 -23.81 13.01
N TYR A 252 5.32 -24.99 13.06
CA TYR A 252 5.26 -25.83 14.24
C TYR A 252 6.42 -26.84 14.22
N ASP A 253 7.09 -26.97 15.35
CA ASP A 253 8.22 -27.90 15.52
C ASP A 253 7.71 -29.32 15.74
N VAL A 254 7.67 -30.09 14.66
CA VAL A 254 7.17 -31.47 14.65
C VAL A 254 8.03 -32.38 15.52
N ALA A 255 9.36 -32.28 15.43
CA ALA A 255 10.29 -33.11 16.18
C ALA A 255 10.15 -32.92 17.70
N ARG A 256 9.89 -31.69 18.12
CA ARG A 256 9.69 -31.34 19.53
C ARG A 256 8.26 -31.60 20.02
N GLY A 257 7.27 -31.40 19.15
CA GLY A 257 5.87 -31.33 19.55
C GLY A 257 5.07 -32.62 19.44
N GLU A 258 5.45 -33.54 18.54
CA GLU A 258 4.66 -34.74 18.25
C GLU A 258 4.67 -35.82 19.34
N ASN A 259 3.74 -36.76 19.22
CA ASN A 259 3.16 -37.54 20.32
C ASN A 259 2.43 -36.64 21.34
N ARG A 260 1.42 -35.94 20.81
CA ARG A 260 0.66 -34.92 21.53
C ARG A 260 -0.26 -35.58 22.56
N GLY A 261 -0.41 -34.96 23.72
CA GLY A 261 -1.36 -35.47 24.71
C GLY A 261 -1.54 -34.54 25.92
N PRO A 262 -2.74 -34.56 26.53
CA PRO A 262 -3.00 -33.79 27.73
C PRO A 262 -2.20 -34.34 28.90
N ARG A 263 -1.69 -33.45 29.76
CA ARG A 263 -0.93 -33.80 30.96
C ARG A 263 -1.00 -32.71 32.02
N LYS A 264 -0.68 -33.06 33.25
CA LYS A 264 -0.48 -32.08 34.34
C LYS A 264 0.84 -31.34 34.16
N ARG A 265 0.97 -30.19 34.80
CA ARG A 265 2.14 -29.30 34.69
C ARG A 265 3.43 -29.95 35.20
N GLU A 266 3.31 -30.84 36.18
CA GLU A 266 4.44 -31.45 36.87
C GLU A 266 5.04 -32.63 36.10
N VAL A 267 4.33 -33.15 35.10
CA VAL A 267 4.77 -34.31 34.30
C VAL A 267 5.74 -33.84 33.23
N LYS A 268 6.99 -34.31 33.25
CA LYS A 268 7.91 -34.04 32.15
C LYS A 268 7.46 -34.82 30.90
N PRO A 269 7.40 -34.16 29.73
CA PRO A 269 6.92 -34.78 28.50
C PRO A 269 7.68 -36.06 28.15
N ALA A 270 9.03 -36.01 28.23
CA ALA A 270 9.90 -37.14 27.95
C ALA A 270 9.63 -38.37 28.85
N GLU A 271 9.27 -38.16 30.12
CA GLU A 271 8.97 -39.25 31.07
C GLU A 271 7.64 -39.95 30.75
N ALA A 272 6.71 -39.24 30.10
CA ALA A 272 5.44 -39.79 29.63
C ALA A 272 5.47 -40.25 28.16
N GLY A 273 6.64 -40.19 27.52
CA GLY A 273 6.81 -40.44 26.09
C GLY A 273 6.13 -39.41 25.18
N LEU A 274 5.64 -38.29 25.72
CA LEU A 274 4.89 -37.27 24.98
C LEU A 274 5.82 -36.15 24.46
N GLY A 275 5.39 -35.45 23.42
CA GLY A 275 6.01 -34.21 22.96
C GLY A 275 5.55 -32.97 23.74
N ASP A 276 6.16 -31.83 23.43
CA ASP A 276 5.87 -30.57 24.13
C ASP A 276 4.46 -30.03 23.86
N CYS A 277 3.82 -30.44 22.76
CA CYS A 277 2.44 -30.07 22.46
C CYS A 277 1.44 -30.80 23.36
N ILE A 278 0.67 -30.03 24.14
CA ILE A 278 -0.37 -30.58 25.05
C ILE A 278 -1.75 -30.74 24.40
N ASP A 279 -1.85 -30.62 23.07
CA ASP A 279 -3.10 -30.70 22.29
C ASP A 279 -4.24 -29.76 22.77
N CYS A 280 -3.91 -28.56 23.26
CA CYS A 280 -4.93 -27.61 23.76
C CYS A 280 -5.75 -26.92 22.67
N GLN A 281 -5.35 -27.04 21.40
CA GLN A 281 -5.95 -26.39 20.23
C GLN A 281 -6.05 -24.85 20.29
N LEU A 282 -5.33 -24.20 21.21
CA LEU A 282 -5.41 -22.74 21.33
C LEU A 282 -4.87 -22.04 20.09
N CYS A 283 -3.84 -22.59 19.45
CA CYS A 283 -3.29 -22.12 18.18
C CYS A 283 -4.33 -22.08 17.04
N VAL A 284 -5.27 -23.03 17.01
CA VAL A 284 -6.37 -23.08 16.05
C VAL A 284 -7.43 -22.04 16.41
N GLN A 285 -7.76 -21.91 17.70
CA GLN A 285 -8.80 -20.97 18.17
C GLN A 285 -8.46 -19.50 17.94
N VAL A 286 -7.18 -19.14 17.91
CA VAL A 286 -6.72 -17.76 17.66
C VAL A 286 -6.47 -17.47 16.18
N CYS A 287 -6.49 -18.50 15.34
CA CYS A 287 -6.19 -18.38 13.92
C CYS A 287 -7.36 -17.71 13.19
N PRO A 288 -7.15 -16.55 12.52
CA PRO A 288 -8.21 -15.86 11.81
C PRO A 288 -8.68 -16.60 10.55
N THR A 289 -7.87 -17.50 10.00
CA THR A 289 -8.22 -18.35 8.86
C THR A 289 -8.61 -19.76 9.26
N GLY A 290 -8.66 -20.06 10.57
CA GLY A 290 -9.19 -21.33 11.08
C GLY A 290 -8.31 -22.56 10.84
N ILE A 291 -7.09 -22.38 10.32
CA ILE A 291 -6.17 -23.47 10.05
C ILE A 291 -5.54 -24.06 11.32
N ASP A 292 -5.15 -25.33 11.22
CA ASP A 292 -4.30 -26.00 12.19
C ASP A 292 -2.84 -26.00 11.75
N ILE A 293 -2.05 -25.07 12.30
CA ILE A 293 -0.61 -24.90 12.01
C ILE A 293 0.22 -26.17 12.25
N ARG A 294 -0.31 -27.14 12.99
CA ARG A 294 0.35 -28.41 13.27
C ARG A 294 0.26 -29.40 12.09
N ASP A 295 -0.54 -29.09 11.07
CA ASP A 295 -0.62 -29.84 9.81
C ASP A 295 0.45 -29.41 8.78
N GLY A 296 1.28 -28.43 9.13
CA GLY A 296 2.40 -27.93 8.32
C GLY A 296 2.12 -26.58 7.67
N LEU A 297 2.89 -26.25 6.63
CA LEU A 297 2.72 -25.00 5.89
C LEU A 297 1.49 -25.08 4.99
N GLN A 298 0.59 -24.10 5.16
CA GLN A 298 -0.72 -24.01 4.51
C GLN A 298 -0.84 -22.66 3.78
N MET A 299 -1.45 -22.64 2.60
CA MET A 299 -1.56 -21.41 1.78
C MET A 299 -2.44 -20.34 2.44
N GLU A 300 -3.38 -20.78 3.27
CA GLU A 300 -4.34 -19.98 4.00
C GLU A 300 -3.71 -19.27 5.20
N CYS A 301 -2.48 -19.63 5.59
CA CYS A 301 -1.77 -18.93 6.65
C CYS A 301 -1.42 -17.51 6.20
N ILE A 302 -1.97 -16.49 6.87
CA ILE A 302 -1.67 -15.08 6.56
C ILE A 302 -0.40 -14.55 7.25
N GLY A 303 0.33 -15.38 8.00
CA GLY A 303 1.59 -14.96 8.62
C GLY A 303 1.45 -14.02 9.84
N CYS A 304 0.31 -14.02 10.54
CA CYS A 304 -0.01 -13.05 11.60
C CYS A 304 0.52 -13.37 13.01
N ALA A 305 1.19 -14.51 13.20
CA ALA A 305 1.81 -14.95 14.45
C ALA A 305 0.89 -15.07 15.69
N ALA A 306 -0.44 -15.04 15.51
CA ALA A 306 -1.39 -15.25 16.59
C ALA A 306 -1.18 -16.60 17.30
N CYS A 307 -0.89 -17.65 16.53
CA CYS A 307 -0.61 -18.99 17.04
C CYS A 307 0.69 -19.06 17.86
N ILE A 308 1.70 -18.24 17.57
CA ILE A 308 2.95 -18.17 18.35
C ILE A 308 2.64 -17.62 19.74
N ASP A 309 2.06 -16.41 19.81
CA ASP A 309 1.71 -15.76 21.08
C ASP A 309 0.81 -16.66 21.95
N ALA A 310 -0.18 -17.31 21.33
CA ALA A 310 -1.08 -18.21 22.02
C ALA A 310 -0.37 -19.47 22.54
N CYS A 311 0.50 -20.08 21.74
CA CYS A 311 1.25 -21.28 22.14
C CYS A 311 2.24 -20.97 23.25
N ASP A 312 3.00 -19.88 23.13
CA ASP A 312 3.96 -19.45 24.14
C ASP A 312 3.27 -19.18 25.48
N SER A 313 2.06 -18.60 25.48
CA SER A 313 1.27 -18.42 26.72
C SER A 313 0.92 -19.74 27.43
N ILE A 314 0.85 -20.84 26.70
CA ILE A 314 0.62 -22.19 27.24
C ILE A 314 1.94 -22.83 27.66
N MET A 315 3.01 -22.67 26.86
CA MET A 315 4.35 -23.14 27.22
C MET A 315 4.80 -22.52 28.56
N ASP A 316 4.59 -21.22 28.74
CA ASP A 316 4.87 -20.53 30.00
C ASP A 316 4.10 -21.12 31.19
N LYS A 317 2.79 -21.40 31.00
CA LYS A 317 1.96 -22.02 32.05
C LYS A 317 2.41 -23.43 32.40
N MET A 318 2.90 -24.17 31.41
CA MET A 318 3.43 -25.52 31.60
C MET A 318 4.90 -25.53 32.06
N ASN A 319 5.56 -24.37 32.13
CA ASN A 319 7.00 -24.25 32.37
C ASN A 319 7.86 -25.00 31.33
N TYR A 320 7.45 -24.96 30.07
CA TYR A 320 8.20 -25.47 28.94
C TYR A 320 8.89 -24.32 28.18
N PRO A 321 9.99 -24.59 27.45
CA PRO A 321 10.61 -23.58 26.61
C PRO A 321 9.60 -22.99 25.61
N ARG A 322 9.70 -21.71 25.30
CA ARG A 322 8.89 -21.08 24.23
C ARG A 322 9.30 -21.59 22.84
N GLY A 323 8.57 -21.17 21.81
CA GLY A 323 8.97 -21.41 20.41
C GLY A 323 8.65 -22.81 19.88
N LEU A 324 7.64 -23.47 20.45
CA LEU A 324 7.06 -24.68 19.85
C LEU A 324 6.40 -24.37 18.50
N ILE A 325 5.80 -23.19 18.40
CA ILE A 325 5.48 -22.53 17.13
C ILE A 325 6.34 -21.28 17.06
N ARG A 326 7.09 -21.07 15.98
CA ARG A 326 8.01 -19.93 15.83
C ARG A 326 8.17 -19.54 14.35
N TYR A 327 8.81 -18.41 14.11
CA TYR A 327 9.40 -18.15 12.80
C TYR A 327 10.60 -19.07 12.63
N SER A 328 10.55 -19.94 11.62
CA SER A 328 11.60 -20.90 11.28
C SER A 328 11.67 -21.04 9.76
N SER A 329 12.79 -21.56 9.26
CA SER A 329 12.87 -22.03 7.89
C SER A 329 12.65 -23.55 7.82
N GLU A 330 12.31 -24.05 6.63
CA GLU A 330 12.21 -25.50 6.38
C GLU A 330 13.55 -26.19 6.68
N ARG A 331 14.66 -25.56 6.32
CA ARG A 331 16.01 -26.08 6.59
C ARG A 331 16.29 -26.25 8.08
N GLU A 332 15.88 -25.27 8.89
CA GLU A 332 16.05 -25.33 10.35
C GLU A 332 15.19 -26.42 10.98
N LEU A 333 13.95 -26.60 10.52
CA LEU A 333 13.08 -27.68 11.00
C LEU A 333 13.64 -29.07 10.68
N GLN A 334 14.41 -29.19 9.60
CA GLN A 334 15.12 -30.42 9.21
C GLN A 334 16.47 -30.60 9.93
N GLY A 335 16.80 -29.75 10.91
CA GLY A 335 18.03 -29.84 11.72
C GLY A 335 19.23 -29.09 11.15
N GLY A 336 19.05 -28.33 10.06
CA GLY A 336 20.08 -27.44 9.51
C GLY A 336 20.11 -26.05 10.16
N LYS A 337 20.89 -25.14 9.59
CA LYS A 337 20.91 -23.71 9.97
C LYS A 337 20.35 -22.87 8.83
N THR A 338 19.45 -21.93 9.14
CA THR A 338 18.90 -20.98 8.16
C THR A 338 19.99 -20.08 7.58
N HIS A 339 20.11 -20.03 6.26
CA HIS A 339 21.03 -19.11 5.57
C HIS A 339 20.34 -17.77 5.28
N LEU A 340 20.58 -16.79 6.16
CA LEU A 340 20.02 -15.44 6.01
C LEU A 340 20.60 -14.71 4.80
N LEU A 341 21.93 -14.77 4.61
CA LEU A 341 22.62 -14.19 3.45
C LEU A 341 22.76 -15.26 2.35
N ARG A 342 21.88 -15.21 1.36
CA ARG A 342 21.87 -16.15 0.23
C ARG A 342 21.82 -15.41 -1.11
N PRO A 343 22.42 -15.96 -2.18
CA PRO A 343 22.57 -15.25 -3.46
C PRO A 343 21.26 -14.68 -4.01
N ARG A 344 20.16 -15.43 -3.91
CA ARG A 344 18.83 -14.97 -4.35
C ARG A 344 18.37 -13.72 -3.60
N LEU A 345 18.44 -13.72 -2.26
CA LEU A 345 18.05 -12.57 -1.45
C LEU A 345 18.96 -11.37 -1.69
N ILE A 346 20.28 -11.60 -1.81
CA ILE A 346 21.25 -10.56 -2.14
C ILE A 346 20.91 -9.91 -3.48
N GLY A 347 20.52 -10.70 -4.49
CA GLY A 347 20.05 -10.18 -5.78
C GLY A 347 18.84 -9.26 -5.65
N TYR A 348 17.80 -9.66 -4.90
CA TYR A 348 16.65 -8.79 -4.64
C TYR A 348 17.05 -7.52 -3.89
N VAL A 349 17.86 -7.60 -2.84
CA VAL A 349 18.28 -6.42 -2.08
C VAL A 349 19.15 -5.49 -2.94
N ALA A 350 20.06 -6.03 -3.73
CA ALA A 350 20.93 -5.25 -4.62
C ALA A 350 20.13 -4.49 -5.69
N VAL A 351 19.20 -5.16 -6.38
CA VAL A 351 18.33 -4.52 -7.37
C VAL A 351 17.46 -3.45 -6.71
N LEU A 352 16.91 -3.72 -5.52
CA LEU A 352 16.12 -2.74 -4.77
C LEU A 352 16.95 -1.50 -4.44
N LEU A 353 18.19 -1.67 -3.98
CA LEU A 353 19.10 -0.56 -3.68
C LEU A 353 19.46 0.24 -4.93
N VAL A 354 19.70 -0.42 -6.07
CA VAL A 354 19.94 0.26 -7.35
C VAL A 354 18.75 1.10 -7.77
N MET A 355 17.52 0.55 -7.66
CA MET A 355 16.31 1.29 -8.00
C MET A 355 16.07 2.49 -7.08
N ILE A 356 16.29 2.32 -5.77
CA ILE A 356 16.19 3.42 -4.79
C ILE A 356 17.25 4.49 -5.09
N GLY A 357 18.49 4.10 -5.37
CA GLY A 357 19.57 5.01 -5.75
C GLY A 357 19.24 5.79 -7.03
N ALA A 358 18.74 5.10 -8.05
CA ALA A 358 18.32 5.73 -9.30
C ALA A 358 17.16 6.72 -9.09
N LEU A 359 16.16 6.39 -8.26
CA LEU A 359 15.08 7.32 -7.91
C LEU A 359 15.61 8.52 -7.12
N ALA A 360 16.53 8.31 -6.18
CA ALA A 360 17.14 9.39 -5.42
C ALA A 360 17.92 10.35 -6.33
N LEU A 361 18.73 9.82 -7.25
CA LEU A 361 19.44 10.62 -8.25
C LEU A 361 18.46 11.40 -9.14
N ALA A 362 17.42 10.73 -9.65
CA ALA A 362 16.39 11.37 -10.48
C ALA A 362 15.62 12.47 -9.73
N LEU A 363 15.46 12.36 -8.40
CA LEU A 363 14.85 13.40 -7.56
C LEU A 363 15.78 14.60 -7.36
N VAL A 364 17.10 14.38 -7.25
CA VAL A 364 18.09 15.45 -7.11
C VAL A 364 18.31 16.19 -8.43
N GLU A 365 18.39 15.46 -9.54
CA GLU A 365 18.58 16.03 -10.89
C GLU A 365 17.28 16.61 -11.49
N ARG A 366 16.16 16.53 -10.76
CA ARG A 366 14.88 17.03 -11.22
C ARG A 366 14.95 18.55 -11.43
N PRO A 367 14.73 19.05 -12.65
CA PRO A 367 14.74 20.49 -12.89
C PRO A 367 13.60 21.14 -12.12
N MET A 368 13.95 22.18 -11.36
CA MET A 368 13.03 22.94 -10.51
C MET A 368 12.25 24.03 -11.27
N VAL A 369 12.54 24.16 -12.56
CA VAL A 369 11.77 24.94 -13.54
C VAL A 369 11.32 24.03 -14.67
N SER A 370 10.15 24.27 -15.22
CA SER A 370 9.65 23.55 -16.41
C SER A 370 9.24 24.54 -17.48
N LEU A 371 9.59 24.23 -18.73
CA LEU A 371 9.20 24.95 -19.92
C LEU A 371 8.56 23.99 -20.91
N ASP A 372 7.35 24.28 -21.33
CA ASP A 372 6.68 23.61 -22.44
C ASP A 372 6.34 24.65 -23.52
N VAL A 373 6.43 24.27 -24.79
CA VAL A 373 6.30 25.18 -25.93
C VAL A 373 5.26 24.66 -26.89
N THR A 374 4.13 25.34 -26.95
CA THR A 374 3.07 25.06 -27.93
C THR A 374 3.12 26.11 -29.02
N LYS A 375 3.40 25.69 -30.26
CA LYS A 375 3.26 26.58 -31.42
C LYS A 375 1.77 26.78 -31.71
N ASP A 376 1.40 28.02 -32.05
CA ASP A 376 0.07 28.30 -32.56
C ASP A 376 -0.20 27.56 -33.89
N ARG A 377 -1.48 27.28 -34.19
CA ARG A 377 -1.86 26.50 -35.38
C ARG A 377 -1.58 27.23 -36.70
N GLY A 378 -1.38 28.55 -36.66
CA GLY A 378 -0.96 29.33 -37.83
C GLY A 378 0.40 28.85 -38.36
N LEU A 379 0.52 28.76 -39.69
CA LEU A 379 1.78 28.35 -40.34
C LEU A 379 2.88 29.38 -40.06
N PHE A 380 2.62 30.64 -40.42
CA PHE A 380 3.45 31.82 -40.19
C PHE A 380 2.63 33.09 -40.39
N ARG A 381 3.12 34.24 -39.90
CA ARG A 381 2.57 35.58 -40.15
C ARG A 381 3.69 36.48 -40.65
N GLU A 382 3.35 37.57 -41.35
CA GLU A 382 4.30 38.62 -41.67
C GLU A 382 4.03 39.81 -40.76
N ASN A 383 5.06 40.31 -40.07
CA ASN A 383 4.93 41.44 -39.16
C ASN A 383 4.98 42.78 -39.92
N GLY A 384 4.79 43.90 -39.22
CA GLY A 384 4.83 45.24 -39.83
C GLY A 384 6.17 45.65 -40.45
N GLN A 385 7.24 44.88 -40.21
CA GLN A 385 8.57 45.07 -40.78
C GLN A 385 8.85 44.12 -41.96
N GLY A 386 7.86 43.33 -42.40
CA GLY A 386 8.05 42.35 -43.47
C GLY A 386 8.86 41.12 -43.06
N GLN A 387 9.00 40.85 -41.76
CA GLN A 387 9.66 39.66 -41.25
C GLN A 387 8.64 38.55 -41.05
N ILE A 388 9.06 37.31 -41.31
CA ILE A 388 8.24 36.12 -41.06
C ILE A 388 8.28 35.82 -39.56
N GLU A 389 7.11 35.68 -38.97
CA GLU A 389 6.89 35.51 -37.54
C GLU A 389 6.09 34.24 -37.26
N ASN A 390 6.45 33.52 -36.20
CA ASN A 390 5.68 32.40 -35.69
C ASN A 390 5.31 32.70 -34.23
N ILE A 391 4.07 32.37 -33.86
CA ILE A 391 3.54 32.61 -32.51
C ILE A 391 3.63 31.31 -31.70
N TYR A 392 4.05 31.44 -30.46
CA TYR A 392 4.17 30.35 -29.50
C TYR A 392 3.54 30.74 -28.18
N THR A 393 2.96 29.78 -27.49
CA THR A 393 2.56 29.90 -26.09
C THR A 393 3.52 29.05 -25.27
N LEU A 394 4.31 29.71 -24.42
CA LEU A 394 5.24 29.05 -23.53
C LEU A 394 4.58 28.84 -22.17
N LYS A 395 4.47 27.60 -21.72
CA LYS A 395 3.97 27.28 -20.38
C LYS A 395 5.16 27.15 -19.45
N VAL A 396 5.30 28.09 -18.53
CA VAL A 396 6.39 28.13 -17.54
C VAL A 396 5.85 27.77 -16.17
N ILE A 397 6.58 26.93 -15.45
CA ILE A 397 6.20 26.48 -14.10
C ILE A 397 7.38 26.64 -13.14
N ASN A 398 7.17 27.37 -12.04
CA ASN A 398 8.08 27.40 -10.91
C ASN A 398 7.80 26.20 -9.99
N LYS A 399 8.67 25.20 -9.95
CA LYS A 399 8.52 24.02 -9.08
C LYS A 399 9.19 24.18 -7.71
N THR A 400 9.83 25.33 -7.44
CA THR A 400 10.43 25.63 -6.15
C THR A 400 9.39 26.03 -5.10
N GLN A 401 9.84 26.12 -3.84
CA GLN A 401 9.02 26.59 -2.71
C GLN A 401 9.14 28.10 -2.47
N GLN A 402 9.89 28.80 -3.33
CA GLN A 402 10.17 30.22 -3.19
C GLN A 402 9.80 30.96 -4.48
N ARG A 403 9.62 32.27 -4.39
CA ARG A 403 9.48 33.09 -5.59
C ARG A 403 10.83 33.07 -6.31
N GLN A 404 10.81 32.90 -7.63
CA GLN A 404 12.01 32.89 -8.47
C GLN A 404 11.82 33.79 -9.69
N ASP A 405 12.92 34.36 -10.14
CA ASP A 405 12.98 35.21 -11.32
C ASP A 405 13.70 34.47 -12.44
N TYR A 406 13.04 34.32 -13.58
CA TYR A 406 13.49 33.52 -14.71
C TYR A 406 13.74 34.38 -15.95
N ASN A 407 14.78 34.02 -16.70
CA ASN A 407 15.12 34.60 -17.98
C ASN A 407 14.86 33.62 -19.12
N LEU A 408 14.04 34.06 -20.08
CA LEU A 408 13.71 33.34 -21.30
C LEU A 408 14.61 33.80 -22.45
N SER A 409 15.17 32.83 -23.17
CA SER A 409 16.07 33.05 -24.31
C SER A 409 15.88 31.98 -25.39
N LEU A 410 16.37 32.27 -26.60
CA LEU A 410 16.56 31.27 -27.65
C LEU A 410 18.00 30.77 -27.61
N VAL A 411 18.20 29.45 -27.62
CA VAL A 411 19.54 28.84 -27.71
C VAL A 411 20.07 28.98 -29.13
N ASP A 412 19.22 28.71 -30.12
CA ASP A 412 19.53 28.74 -31.55
C ASP A 412 19.10 30.10 -32.14
N GLY A 413 19.62 31.19 -31.59
CA GLY A 413 19.18 32.56 -31.89
C GLY A 413 19.73 33.19 -33.19
N ASP A 414 20.68 32.54 -33.86
CA ASP A 414 21.29 33.10 -35.07
C ASP A 414 20.25 33.22 -36.20
N GLY A 415 19.92 34.45 -36.58
CA GLY A 415 18.89 34.73 -37.58
C GLY A 415 17.45 34.77 -37.03
N PHE A 416 17.27 34.70 -35.72
CA PHE A 416 15.97 34.74 -35.05
C PHE A 416 15.95 35.74 -33.90
N GLN A 417 14.83 36.44 -33.75
CA GLN A 417 14.62 37.36 -32.64
C GLN A 417 13.36 36.96 -31.88
N LEU A 418 13.53 36.69 -30.58
CA LEU A 418 12.42 36.47 -29.66
C LEU A 418 11.78 37.82 -29.33
N GLN A 419 10.46 37.90 -29.48
CA GLN A 419 9.64 39.06 -29.17
C GLN A 419 8.61 38.68 -28.11
N GLY A 420 8.50 39.51 -27.07
CA GLY A 420 7.61 39.26 -25.93
C GLY A 420 8.30 39.52 -24.59
N LYS A 421 7.65 39.09 -23.51
CA LYS A 421 8.19 39.21 -22.15
C LYS A 421 9.22 38.11 -21.90
N THR A 422 10.47 38.50 -21.66
CA THR A 422 11.60 37.57 -21.44
C THR A 422 11.94 37.36 -19.97
N GLU A 423 11.63 38.33 -19.11
CA GLU A 423 11.86 38.25 -17.66
C GLU A 423 10.55 37.91 -16.94
N LEU A 424 10.56 36.86 -16.12
CA LEU A 424 9.37 36.32 -15.46
C LEU A 424 9.61 36.11 -13.97
N SER A 425 8.87 36.81 -13.12
CA SER A 425 8.86 36.56 -11.67
C SER A 425 7.68 35.67 -11.29
N LEU A 426 7.94 34.44 -10.85
CA LEU A 426 6.92 33.43 -10.56
C LEU A 426 6.90 33.05 -9.08
N ALA A 427 5.72 33.08 -8.48
CA ALA A 427 5.48 32.58 -7.13
C ALA A 427 5.69 31.05 -7.04
N PRO A 428 5.84 30.50 -5.82
CA PRO A 428 5.98 29.05 -5.63
C PRO A 428 4.81 28.27 -6.27
N GLY A 429 5.11 27.33 -7.15
CA GLY A 429 4.08 26.52 -7.82
C GLY A 429 3.25 27.24 -8.88
N GLU A 430 3.57 28.50 -9.19
CA GLU A 430 2.85 29.29 -10.20
C GLU A 430 3.09 28.75 -11.61
N ILE A 431 2.02 28.68 -12.41
CA ILE A 431 2.05 28.39 -13.84
C ILE A 431 1.64 29.65 -14.58
N VAL A 432 2.42 30.05 -15.57
CA VAL A 432 2.04 31.14 -16.47
C VAL A 432 2.18 30.68 -17.92
N ASP A 433 1.16 30.99 -18.71
CA ASP A 433 1.21 30.91 -20.16
C ASP A 433 1.71 32.25 -20.71
N VAL A 434 2.90 32.24 -21.29
CA VAL A 434 3.57 33.41 -21.84
C VAL A 434 3.49 33.36 -23.37
N PRO A 435 2.63 34.17 -24.00
CA PRO A 435 2.61 34.29 -25.44
C PRO A 435 3.87 35.02 -25.90
N VAL A 436 4.60 34.42 -26.82
CA VAL A 436 5.78 35.00 -27.46
C VAL A 436 5.69 34.81 -28.96
N SER A 437 6.45 35.60 -29.68
CA SER A 437 6.67 35.39 -31.10
C SER A 437 8.15 35.34 -31.41
N VAL A 438 8.50 34.59 -32.45
CA VAL A 438 9.86 34.56 -32.97
C VAL A 438 9.80 35.11 -34.38
N ALA A 439 10.56 36.16 -34.64
CA ALA A 439 10.71 36.76 -35.96
C ALA A 439 12.03 36.33 -36.60
N MET A 440 12.00 35.96 -37.87
CA MET A 440 13.20 35.66 -38.65
C MET A 440 13.85 36.97 -39.11
N THR A 441 15.11 37.17 -38.78
CA THR A 441 15.89 38.37 -39.15
C THR A 441 16.70 38.17 -40.43
N THR A 442 16.88 36.92 -40.89
CA THR A 442 17.48 36.61 -42.18
C THR A 442 16.49 36.74 -43.33
N GLU A 443 16.93 37.27 -44.48
CA GLU A 443 16.06 37.46 -45.65
C GLU A 443 15.57 36.15 -46.30
N ARG A 444 16.33 35.05 -46.15
CA ARG A 444 15.99 33.74 -46.72
C ARG A 444 16.05 32.64 -45.67
N PRO A 445 15.00 31.83 -45.52
CA PRO A 445 15.05 30.65 -44.66
C PRO A 445 15.95 29.58 -45.28
N SER A 446 16.74 28.88 -44.47
CA SER A 446 17.54 27.75 -44.94
C SER A 446 16.71 26.48 -45.17
N SER A 447 15.50 26.43 -44.61
CA SER A 447 14.54 25.33 -44.73
C SER A 447 13.12 25.83 -44.48
N SER A 448 12.11 25.18 -45.07
CA SER A 448 10.69 25.46 -44.82
C SER A 448 10.28 25.21 -43.36
N SER A 449 11.00 24.32 -42.67
CA SER A 449 10.87 24.10 -41.24
C SER A 449 12.23 23.97 -40.57
N GLN A 450 12.43 24.72 -39.49
CA GLN A 450 13.66 24.69 -38.68
C GLN A 450 13.30 24.41 -37.22
N THR A 451 14.18 23.71 -36.51
CA THR A 451 13.98 23.46 -35.08
C THR A 451 14.50 24.65 -34.30
N LEU A 452 13.71 25.16 -33.36
CA LEU A 452 14.12 26.21 -32.42
C LEU A 452 14.10 25.64 -31.00
N SER A 453 15.09 26.02 -30.20
CA SER A 453 15.18 25.65 -28.80
C SER A 453 14.98 26.89 -27.92
N PHE A 454 13.92 26.89 -27.12
CA PHE A 454 13.66 27.90 -26.09
C PHE A 454 14.32 27.43 -24.80
N LYS A 455 15.03 28.31 -24.12
CA LYS A 455 15.65 28.07 -22.82
C LYS A 455 15.08 29.04 -21.80
N ILE A 456 14.66 28.50 -20.66
CA ILE A 456 14.40 29.28 -19.46
C ILE A 456 15.43 28.92 -18.40
N ALA A 457 16.04 29.92 -17.78
CA ALA A 457 17.01 29.73 -16.69
C ALA A 457 16.64 30.62 -15.51
N ASP A 458 16.92 30.15 -14.30
CA ASP A 458 16.87 30.99 -13.11
C ASP A 458 17.92 32.11 -13.22
N SER A 459 17.55 33.30 -12.78
CA SER A 459 18.41 34.49 -12.90
C SER A 459 19.57 34.47 -11.90
N ASP A 460 19.34 33.90 -10.71
CA ASP A 460 20.34 33.81 -9.64
C ASP A 460 21.16 32.51 -9.78
N GLU A 461 20.55 31.43 -10.26
CA GLU A 461 21.20 30.12 -10.46
C GLU A 461 21.08 29.63 -11.92
N PRO A 462 21.95 30.07 -12.85
CA PRO A 462 21.84 29.73 -14.28
C PRO A 462 21.95 28.22 -14.61
N GLU A 463 22.43 27.41 -13.67
CA GLU A 463 22.47 25.95 -13.74
C GLU A 463 21.07 25.32 -13.65
N VAL A 464 20.11 26.02 -13.03
CA VAL A 464 18.71 25.63 -12.99
C VAL A 464 18.02 26.12 -14.25
N TYR A 465 17.95 25.26 -15.26
CA TYR A 465 17.32 25.61 -16.53
C TYR A 465 16.45 24.49 -17.09
N SER A 466 15.55 24.86 -18.01
CA SER A 466 14.77 23.94 -18.82
C SER A 466 14.83 24.37 -20.29
N VAL A 467 14.99 23.40 -21.20
CA VAL A 467 15.01 23.64 -22.64
C VAL A 467 13.86 22.89 -23.28
N ALA A 468 13.13 23.58 -24.16
CA ALA A 468 12.04 23.00 -24.92
C ALA A 468 12.20 23.31 -26.41
N LYS A 469 11.96 22.30 -27.25
CA LYS A 469 12.13 22.41 -28.70
C LYS A 469 10.79 22.62 -29.37
N SER A 470 10.75 23.49 -30.37
CA SER A 470 9.62 23.67 -31.26
C SER A 470 10.09 23.84 -32.71
N ARG A 471 9.16 24.12 -33.62
CA ARG A 471 9.46 24.28 -35.04
C ARG A 471 9.08 25.68 -35.52
N PHE A 472 10.03 26.38 -36.12
CA PHE A 472 9.77 27.53 -36.96
C PHE A 472 9.36 27.07 -38.35
N VAL A 473 8.38 27.72 -38.96
CA VAL A 473 7.94 27.45 -40.33
C VAL A 473 7.98 28.75 -41.12
N ALA A 474 8.54 28.68 -42.31
CA ALA A 474 8.65 29.80 -43.24
C ALA A 474 8.42 29.34 -44.69
N PRO A 475 7.87 30.20 -45.56
CA PRO A 475 7.78 29.94 -46.99
C PRO A 475 9.18 29.94 -47.63
N MET A 476 9.46 28.93 -48.47
CA MET A 476 10.74 28.81 -49.21
C MET A 476 10.86 29.79 -50.37
N ASN A 477 9.72 30.16 -50.97
CA ASN A 477 9.65 31.09 -52.09
C ASN A 477 8.92 32.35 -51.60
N ARG A 478 9.62 33.47 -51.61
CA ARG A 478 9.05 34.80 -51.38
C ARG A 478 8.68 35.44 -52.70
#